data_AF-A0A851M405-F1
#
_entry.id   AF-A0A851M405-F1
#
_cell.length_a   1.000
_cell.length_b   1.000
_cell.length_c   1.000
_cell.angle_alpha   90.00
_cell.angle_beta   90.00
_cell.angle_gamma   90.00
#
_symmetry.space_group_name_H-M   'P 1'
#
loop_
_entity.id
_entity.type
_entity.pdbx_description
1 polymer ?
#
loop_
_entity_poly.entity_id
_entity_poly.type
_entity_poly.pdbx_seq_one_letter_code
_entity_poly.pdbx_strand_id
1 'polypeptide(L)'
;AAQGRAAAGLVVLLTVLLPVCCWAVPERIRYAIPEELGRGSLVGPLARDVGLSRAELPARKLRIVSGDEKQYFTLGEGNLRVNERLDREGICGAVSPCV
;
A
#
# COMPACT_ATOMS: atom_id res chain seq x y z
N ALA A 1 -7.88 43.80 28.84
CA ALA A 1 -8.25 42.77 27.85
C ALA A 1 -6.99 42.10 27.31
N ALA A 2 -6.54 41.01 27.94
CA ALA A 2 -5.31 40.29 27.57
C ALA A 2 -5.55 38.79 27.28
N GLN A 3 -6.79 38.45 26.88
CA GLN A 3 -7.25 37.06 26.71
C GLN A 3 -7.19 36.55 25.26
N GLY A 4 -7.04 37.45 24.26
CA GLY A 4 -7.21 37.10 22.84
C GLY A 4 -5.94 36.72 22.06
N ARG A 5 -4.74 36.92 22.62
CA ARG A 5 -3.46 36.69 21.91
C ARG A 5 -2.97 35.24 22.00
N ALA A 6 -3.18 34.58 23.14
CA ALA A 6 -2.73 33.21 23.36
C ALA A 6 -3.51 32.19 22.50
N ALA A 7 -4.83 32.37 22.38
CA ALA A 7 -5.68 31.52 21.55
C ALA A 7 -5.36 31.70 20.05
N ALA A 8 -5.16 32.93 19.59
CA ALA A 8 -4.77 33.20 18.20
C ALA A 8 -3.40 32.60 17.85
N GLY A 9 -2.42 32.72 18.75
CA GLY A 9 -1.09 32.12 18.57
C GLY A 9 -1.14 30.58 18.53
N LEU A 10 -1.95 29.96 19.39
CA LEU A 10 -2.14 28.50 19.42
C LEU A 10 -2.85 28.00 18.15
N VAL A 11 -3.86 28.74 17.66
CA VAL A 11 -4.58 28.41 16.42
C VAL A 11 -3.64 28.52 15.21
N VAL A 12 -2.83 29.58 15.12
CA VAL A 12 -1.82 29.73 14.05
C VAL A 12 -0.78 28.61 14.13
N LEU A 13 -0.34 28.24 15.34
CA LEU A 13 0.62 27.16 15.54
C LEU A 13 0.07 25.79 15.10
N LEU A 14 -1.16 25.45 15.50
CA LEU A 14 -1.83 24.21 15.08
C LEU A 14 -2.08 24.17 13.58
N THR A 15 -2.55 25.27 12.98
CA THR A 15 -2.83 25.34 11.53
C THR A 15 -1.58 25.23 10.66
N VAL A 16 -0.41 25.64 11.17
CA VAL A 16 0.88 25.48 10.47
C VAL A 16 1.50 24.10 10.74
N LEU A 17 1.41 23.56 11.95
CA LEU A 17 2.04 22.27 12.31
C LEU A 17 1.28 21.05 11.78
N LEU A 18 -0.06 21.05 11.79
CA LEU A 18 -0.85 19.92 11.28
C LEU A 18 -0.49 19.51 9.85
N PRO A 19 -0.45 20.42 8.85
CA PRO A 19 -0.14 20.02 7.49
C PRO A 19 1.30 19.53 7.33
N VAL A 20 2.26 20.10 8.06
CA VAL A 20 3.67 19.66 8.02
C VAL A 20 3.84 18.24 8.56
N CYS A 21 3.14 17.88 9.64
CA CYS A 21 3.23 16.55 10.23
C CYS A 21 2.48 15.46 9.45
N CYS A 22 1.53 15.84 8.58
CA CYS A 22 0.64 14.91 7.90
C CYS A 22 0.96 14.69 6.42
N TRP A 23 2.13 15.11 5.94
CA TRP A 23 2.58 14.81 4.57
C TRP A 23 3.01 13.34 4.46
N ALA A 24 2.02 12.45 4.33
CA ALA A 24 2.22 11.09 3.86
C ALA A 24 1.82 11.04 2.38
N VAL A 25 2.80 10.93 1.49
CA VAL A 25 2.55 10.66 0.08
C VAL A 25 2.47 9.15 -0.10
N PRO A 26 1.42 8.60 -0.75
CA PRO A 26 1.36 7.18 -1.05
C PRO A 26 2.49 6.81 -2.02
N GLU A 27 3.33 5.87 -1.61
CA GLU A 27 4.35 5.31 -2.48
C GLU A 27 3.70 4.29 -3.44
N ARG A 28 3.94 4.44 -4.73
CA ARG A 28 3.34 3.58 -5.77
C ARG A 28 4.39 2.65 -6.37
N ILE A 29 4.35 1.39 -5.97
CA ILE A 29 5.18 0.31 -6.51
C ILE A 29 4.44 -0.37 -7.66
N ARG A 30 5.15 -0.73 -8.73
CA ARG A 30 4.58 -1.44 -9.88
C ARG A 30 5.37 -2.72 -10.15
N TYR A 31 4.65 -3.83 -10.29
CA TYR A 31 5.19 -5.10 -10.77
C TYR A 31 4.52 -5.48 -12.08
N ALA A 32 5.28 -6.15 -12.95
CA ALA A 32 4.75 -6.79 -14.14
C ALA A 32 5.00 -8.30 -14.00
N ILE A 33 3.96 -9.09 -14.21
CA ILE A 33 4.00 -10.54 -14.15
C ILE A 33 3.29 -11.12 -15.37
N PRO A 34 3.70 -12.32 -15.84
CA PRO A 34 2.91 -13.03 -16.82
C PRO A 34 1.53 -13.39 -16.26
N GLU A 35 0.54 -13.48 -17.15
CA GLU A 35 -0.71 -14.16 -16.83
C GLU A 35 -0.46 -15.63 -16.49
N GLU A 36 -1.39 -16.27 -15.78
CA GLU A 36 -1.37 -17.71 -15.54
C GLU A 36 -0.23 -18.24 -14.64
N LEU A 37 0.39 -17.35 -13.85
CA LEU A 37 1.34 -17.75 -12.81
C LEU A 37 0.73 -18.75 -11.82
N GLY A 38 1.47 -19.81 -11.52
CA GLY A 38 1.07 -20.80 -10.52
C GLY A 38 0.99 -20.20 -9.12
N ARG A 39 0.12 -20.76 -8.26
CA ARG A 39 0.06 -20.41 -6.84
C ARG A 39 1.44 -20.57 -6.19
N GLY A 40 1.82 -19.63 -5.33
CA GLY A 40 3.11 -19.58 -4.65
C GLY A 40 4.24 -18.91 -5.44
N SER A 41 4.02 -18.60 -6.73
CA SER A 41 5.03 -17.96 -7.57
C SER A 41 5.48 -16.61 -7.00
N LEU A 42 6.76 -16.30 -7.15
CA LEU A 42 7.36 -15.05 -6.70
C LEU A 42 6.99 -13.91 -7.65
N VAL A 43 6.41 -12.84 -7.11
CA VAL A 43 6.15 -11.59 -7.85
C VAL A 43 7.31 -10.63 -7.67
N GLY A 44 7.72 -10.39 -6.43
CA GLY A 44 8.81 -9.46 -6.13
C GLY A 44 9.09 -9.25 -4.63
N PRO A 45 10.21 -8.59 -4.29
CA PRO A 45 10.67 -8.42 -2.91
C PRO A 45 10.00 -7.23 -2.22
N LEU A 46 8.70 -7.36 -1.91
CA LEU A 46 7.91 -6.25 -1.35
C LEU A 46 8.54 -5.62 -0.10
N ALA A 47 9.05 -6.41 0.85
CA ALA A 47 9.65 -5.87 2.07
C ALA A 47 10.76 -4.86 1.77
N ARG A 48 11.66 -5.23 0.85
CA ARG A 48 12.76 -4.38 0.41
C ARG A 48 12.25 -3.13 -0.30
N ASP A 49 11.26 -3.29 -1.15
CA ASP A 49 10.73 -2.20 -1.97
C ASP A 49 9.95 -1.17 -1.13
N VAL A 50 9.38 -1.57 0.02
CA VAL A 50 8.78 -0.64 1.01
C VAL A 50 9.75 -0.20 2.11
N GLY A 51 11.03 -0.56 2.02
CA GLY A 51 12.05 -0.19 3.01
C GLY A 51 11.88 -0.84 4.39
N LEU A 52 11.20 -1.97 4.48
CA LEU A 52 10.99 -2.73 5.73
C LEU A 52 11.77 -4.04 5.73
N SER A 53 12.22 -4.45 6.91
CA SER A 53 12.80 -5.79 7.10
C SER A 53 11.70 -6.86 7.21
N ARG A 54 12.07 -8.13 6.95
CA ARG A 54 11.17 -9.29 7.09
C ARG A 54 10.55 -9.39 8.50
N ALA A 55 11.29 -8.96 9.53
CA ALA A 55 10.82 -8.97 10.92
C ALA A 55 9.84 -7.82 11.22
N GLU A 56 9.94 -6.69 10.51
CA GLU A 56 9.06 -5.54 10.71
C GLU A 56 7.68 -5.72 10.09
N LEU A 57 7.55 -6.53 9.03
CA LEU A 57 6.25 -6.79 8.40
C LEU A 57 5.17 -7.29 9.39
N PRO A 58 5.41 -8.36 10.18
CA PRO A 58 4.43 -8.78 11.18
C PRO A 58 4.31 -7.79 12.33
N ALA A 59 5.41 -7.16 12.76
CA ALA A 59 5.39 -6.18 13.85
C ALA A 59 4.50 -4.96 13.54
N ARG A 60 4.53 -4.50 12.28
CA ARG A 60 3.71 -3.39 11.77
C ARG A 60 2.34 -3.84 11.26
N LYS A 61 2.01 -5.13 11.35
CA LYS A 61 0.75 -5.73 10.88
C LYS A 61 0.45 -5.40 9.42
N LEU A 62 1.48 -5.48 8.56
CA LEU A 62 1.32 -5.22 7.14
C LEU A 62 0.36 -6.25 6.53
N ARG A 63 -0.64 -5.76 5.79
CA ARG A 63 -1.67 -6.57 5.16
C ARG A 63 -1.90 -6.13 3.72
N ILE A 64 -2.20 -7.09 2.85
CA ILE A 64 -2.63 -6.81 1.48
C ILE A 64 -4.15 -6.61 1.52
N VAL A 65 -4.62 -5.53 0.92
CA VAL A 65 -6.05 -5.26 0.70
C VAL A 65 -6.28 -5.22 -0.80
N SER A 66 -7.13 -6.11 -1.29
CA SER A 66 -7.57 -6.14 -2.69
C SER A 66 -8.88 -5.38 -2.82
N GLY A 67 -9.11 -4.75 -3.97
CA GLY A 67 -10.42 -4.18 -4.31
C GLY A 67 -11.45 -5.23 -4.69
N ASP A 68 -10.98 -6.39 -5.16
CA ASP A 68 -11.82 -7.53 -5.52
C ASP A 68 -12.14 -8.41 -4.31
N GLU A 69 -13.24 -9.18 -4.41
CA GLU A 69 -13.59 -10.19 -3.41
C GLU A 69 -12.48 -11.25 -3.22
N LYS A 70 -11.68 -11.50 -4.27
CA LYS A 70 -10.58 -12.46 -4.25
C LYS A 70 -9.25 -11.79 -3.92
N GLN A 71 -8.47 -12.47 -3.09
CA GLN A 71 -7.09 -12.10 -2.78
C GLN A 71 -6.13 -12.84 -3.72
N TYR A 72 -5.76 -12.21 -4.84
CA TYR A 72 -4.82 -12.77 -5.82
C TYR A 72 -3.36 -12.84 -5.33
N PHE A 73 -3.01 -12.02 -4.33
CA PHE A 73 -1.65 -11.92 -3.80
C PHE A 73 -1.59 -12.17 -2.30
N THR A 74 -0.47 -12.73 -1.86
CA THR A 74 -0.16 -13.01 -0.46
C THR A 74 1.28 -12.64 -0.12
N LEU A 75 1.57 -12.49 1.17
CA LEU A 75 2.91 -12.22 1.67
C LEU A 75 3.55 -13.50 2.20
N GLY A 76 4.69 -13.85 1.63
CA GLY A 76 5.50 -14.98 2.08
C GLY A 76 6.95 -14.55 2.25
N GLU A 77 7.48 -14.67 3.45
CA GLU A 77 8.90 -14.47 3.74
C GLU A 77 9.45 -13.06 3.40
N GLY A 78 8.60 -12.05 3.37
CA GLY A 78 8.97 -10.70 2.93
C GLY A 78 8.85 -10.44 1.44
N ASN A 79 8.31 -11.41 0.69
CA ASN A 79 8.07 -11.29 -0.73
C ASN A 79 6.56 -11.30 -1.03
N LEU A 80 6.18 -10.59 -2.09
CA LEU A 80 4.86 -10.68 -2.70
C LEU A 80 4.80 -11.96 -3.54
N ARG A 81 3.77 -12.77 -3.31
CA ARG A 81 3.56 -14.04 -4.00
C ARG A 81 2.16 -14.14 -4.55
N VAL A 82 2.01 -14.96 -5.59
CA VAL A 82 0.70 -15.29 -6.15
C VAL A 82 -0.03 -16.24 -5.21
N ASN A 83 -1.24 -15.88 -4.81
CA ASN A 83 -2.11 -16.71 -3.98
C ASN A 83 -3.08 -17.54 -4.82
N GLU A 84 -3.63 -16.93 -5.87
CA GLU A 84 -4.54 -17.56 -6.83
C GLU A 84 -4.09 -17.23 -8.25
N ARG A 85 -4.35 -18.14 -9.19
CA ARG A 85 -3.97 -17.97 -10.59
C ARG A 85 -4.70 -16.75 -11.17
N LEU A 86 -3.94 -15.86 -11.81
CA LEU A 86 -4.50 -14.65 -12.42
C LEU A 86 -4.97 -14.95 -13.83
N ASP A 87 -6.27 -14.81 -14.03
CA ASP A 87 -6.95 -14.89 -15.31
C ASP A 87 -7.40 -13.47 -15.70
N ARG A 88 -6.87 -12.95 -16.81
CA ARG A 88 -7.12 -11.56 -17.25
C ARG A 88 -8.60 -11.35 -17.55
N GLU A 89 -9.23 -12.34 -18.18
CA GLU A 89 -10.64 -12.34 -18.52
C GLU A 89 -11.52 -12.38 -17.26
N GLY A 90 -11.07 -13.05 -16.20
CA GLY A 90 -11.77 -13.08 -14.91
C GLY A 90 -11.70 -11.77 -14.11
N ILE A 91 -10.66 -10.95 -14.33
CA ILE A 91 -10.44 -9.68 -13.61
C ILE A 91 -11.01 -8.50 -14.42
N CYS A 92 -10.68 -8.42 -15.71
CA CYS A 92 -11.00 -7.26 -16.56
C CYS A 92 -12.16 -7.53 -17.53
N GLY A 93 -12.65 -8.76 -17.62
CA GLY A 93 -13.60 -9.17 -18.66
C GLY A 93 -13.03 -9.03 -20.07
N ALA A 94 -13.88 -8.61 -21.00
CA ALA A 94 -13.52 -8.40 -22.40
C ALA A 94 -12.82 -7.04 -22.67
N VAL A 95 -12.56 -6.23 -21.64
CA VAL A 95 -12.00 -4.88 -21.81
C VAL A 95 -10.54 -4.96 -22.29
N SER A 96 -10.21 -4.17 -23.30
CA SER A 96 -8.85 -4.00 -23.82
C SER A 96 -8.59 -2.52 -24.20
N PRO A 97 -7.47 -1.91 -23.73
CA PRO A 97 -6.50 -2.44 -22.77
C PRO A 97 -7.08 -2.54 -21.35
N CYS A 98 -6.64 -3.54 -20.57
CA CYS A 98 -6.91 -3.58 -19.14
C CYS A 98 -5.81 -2.76 -18.43
N VAL A 99 -6.16 -1.55 -17.98
CA VAL A 99 -5.26 -0.55 -17.38
C VAL A 99 -5.85 0.07 -16.13
#